data_AF-A0A7U9MT71-F1
#
_entry.id   AF-A0A7U9MT71-F1
#
_cell.length_a   1.000
_cell.length_b   1.000
_cell.length_c   1.000
_cell.angle_alpha   90.00
_cell.angle_beta   90.00
_cell.angle_gamma   90.00
#
_symmetry.space_group_name_H-M   'P 1'
#
loop_
_entity.id
_entity.type
_entity.pdbx_description
1 polymer ?
#
loop_
_entity_poly.entity_id
_entity_poly.type
_entity_poly.pdbx_seq_one_letter_code
_entity_poly.pdbx_strand_id
1 'polypeptide(L)' 'MHPYAEDADCYNGEIIRKDMDKGEAMERVCEYYGADLADTVAFGDSMNDRQMLEYAGDRCCDGEFLSGIERPGRYCLREC' A
#
# COMPACT_ATOMS: atom_id res chain seq x y z
N MET A 1 12.95 18.50 -7.65
CA MET A 1 13.13 18.71 -6.20
C MET A 1 13.88 20.02 -6.03
N HIS A 2 13.30 21.01 -5.34
CA HIS A 2 14.02 22.25 -5.03
C HIS A 2 15.19 21.88 -4.09
N PRO A 3 16.44 22.30 -4.37
CA PRO A 3 17.54 22.03 -3.47
C PRO A 3 17.32 22.82 -2.17
N TYR A 4 17.27 22.09 -1.06
CA TYR A 4 17.26 22.67 0.28
C TYR A 4 18.67 23.13 0.65
N ALA A 5 18.77 24.16 1.50
CA ALA A 5 20.04 24.59 2.10
C ALA A 5 20.65 23.43 2.92
N GLU A 6 21.99 23.39 3.01
CA GLU A 6 22.76 22.24 3.51
C GLU A 6 22.37 21.76 4.93
N ASP A 7 21.69 22.60 5.73
CA ASP A 7 21.30 22.32 7.12
C ASP A 7 19.77 22.38 7.37
N ALA A 8 18.94 22.26 6.33
CA ALA A 8 17.49 22.35 6.49
C ALA A 8 16.86 20.96 6.74
N ASP A 9 16.27 20.77 7.93
CA ASP A 9 15.38 19.65 8.21
C ASP A 9 14.18 19.66 7.26
N CYS A 10 14.08 18.62 6.43
CA CYS A 10 13.01 18.47 5.45
C CYS A 10 11.84 17.70 6.06
N TYR A 11 10.79 18.41 6.43
CA TYR A 11 9.53 17.81 6.87
C TYR A 11 8.61 17.62 5.67
N ASN A 12 8.49 16.36 5.22
CA ASN A 12 7.51 15.97 4.20
C ASN A 12 6.25 15.43 4.89
N GLY A 13 5.09 15.82 4.39
CA GLY A 13 3.81 15.32 4.88
C GLY A 13 2.75 15.38 3.77
N GLU A 14 1.88 14.38 3.75
CA GLU A 14 0.74 14.31 2.83
C GLU A 14 -0.54 14.68 3.57
N ILE A 15 -1.38 15.50 2.95
CA ILE A 15 -2.72 15.80 3.46
C ILE A 15 -3.70 14.86 2.78
N ILE A 16 -4.17 13.87 3.53
CA ILE A 16 -5.17 12.90 3.11
C ILE A 16 -6.47 13.10 3.89
N ARG A 17 -7.59 12.69 3.28
CA ARG A 17 -8.87 12.64 4.00
C ARG A 17 -8.76 11.63 5.15
N LYS A 18 -9.34 11.98 6.30
CA LYS A 18 -9.23 11.17 7.53
C LYS A 18 -9.86 9.79 7.41
N ASP A 19 -10.85 9.67 6.53
CA ASP A 19 -11.67 8.50 6.24
C ASP A 19 -11.28 7.86 4.91
N MET A 20 -10.02 7.95 4.50
CA MET A 20 -9.56 7.34 3.26
C MET A 20 -8.12 6.86 3.37
N ASP A 21 -7.91 5.59 3.05
CA ASP A 21 -6.60 5.00 2.84
C ASP A 21 -6.51 4.30 1.48
N LYS A 22 -5.33 3.75 1.16
CA LYS A 22 -5.08 3.06 -0.11
C LYS A 22 -5.94 1.79 -0.28
N GLY A 23 -6.29 1.12 0.81
CA GLY A 23 -7.17 -0.05 0.79
C GLY A 23 -8.60 0.31 0.41
N GLU A 24 -9.14 1.34 1.05
CA GLU A 24 -10.45 1.91 0.73
C GLU A 24 -10.54 2.44 -0.71
N ALA A 25 -9.44 3.00 -1.23
CA ALA A 25 -9.36 3.45 -2.61
C ALA A 25 -9.44 2.26 -3.57
N MET A 26 -8.76 1.15 -3.25
CA MET A 26 -8.78 -0.08 -4.04
C MET A 26 -10.17 -0.71 -4.08
N GLU A 27 -10.86 -0.79 -2.94
CA GLU A 27 -12.23 -1.31 -2.86
C GLU A 27 -13.20 -0.54 -3.78
N ARG A 28 -13.18 0.79 -3.72
CA ARG A 28 -14.03 1.62 -4.58
C ARG A 28 -13.74 1.43 -6.07
N VAL A 29 -12.48 1.19 -6.43
CA VAL A 29 -12.09 0.89 -7.82
C VAL A 29 -12.65 -0.47 -8.24
N CYS A 30 -12.52 -1.50 -7.41
CA CYS A 30 -13.10 -2.82 -7.66
C CYS A 30 -14.62 -2.77 -7.84
N GLU A 31 -15.33 -2.07 -6.93
CA GLU A 31 -16.78 -1.87 -7.01
C GLU A 31 -17.19 -1.20 -8.33
N TYR A 32 -16.45 -0.17 -8.75
CA TYR A 32 -16.75 0.55 -10.00
C TYR A 32 -16.64 -0.35 -11.24
N TYR A 33 -15.67 -1.26 -11.27
CA TYR A 33 -15.47 -2.19 -12.38
C TYR A 33 -16.22 -3.52 -12.22
N GLY A 34 -16.91 -3.74 -11.09
CA GLY A 34 -17.56 -5.02 -10.78
C GLY A 34 -16.59 -6.18 -10.60
N ALA A 35 -15.37 -5.90 -10.12
CA ALA A 35 -14.33 -6.87 -9.86
C ALA A 35 -14.29 -7.26 -8.37
N ASP A 36 -13.80 -8.46 -8.06
CA ASP A 36 -13.56 -8.88 -6.69
C ASP A 36 -12.19 -8.37 -6.21
N LEU A 37 -12.09 -7.97 -4.95
CA LEU A 37 -10.81 -7.67 -4.29
C LEU A 37 -9.87 -8.89 -4.31
N ALA A 38 -10.42 -10.11 -4.28
CA ALA A 38 -9.66 -11.35 -4.39
C ALA A 38 -8.92 -11.50 -5.74
N ASP A 39 -9.31 -10.74 -6.77
CA ASP A 39 -8.69 -10.72 -8.10
C ASP A 39 -7.69 -9.56 -8.27
N THR A 40 -7.38 -8.83 -7.19
CA THR A 40 -6.41 -7.73 -7.22
C THR A 40 -5.00 -8.16 -6.85
N VAL A 41 -4.03 -7.46 -7.43
CA VAL A 41 -2.61 -7.58 -7.10
C VAL A 41 -2.11 -6.25 -6.53
N ALA A 42 -1.64 -6.26 -5.28
CA ALA A 42 -1.09 -5.08 -4.60
C ALA A 42 0.43 -5.14 -4.48
N PHE A 43 1.09 -4.02 -4.73
CA PHE A 43 2.54 -3.84 -4.54
C PHE A 43 2.77 -2.76 -3.49
N GLY A 44 3.62 -3.01 -2.50
CA GLY A 44 3.89 -2.03 -1.45
C GLY A 44 5.27 -2.20 -0.83
N ASP A 45 5.81 -1.09 -0.35
CA ASP A 45 7.15 -1.00 0.23
C ASP A 45 7.13 -0.38 1.63
N SER A 46 6.02 0.25 2.04
CA SER A 46 5.96 1.04 3.25
C SER A 46 4.65 0.88 4.04
N MET A 47 4.60 1.49 5.23
CA MET A 47 3.49 1.31 6.17
C MET A 47 2.16 1.83 5.63
N ASN A 48 2.19 2.77 4.68
CA ASN A 48 0.98 3.31 4.07
C ASN A 48 0.31 2.33 3.09
N ASP A 49 1.01 1.28 2.66
CA ASP A 49 0.49 0.24 1.76
C ASP A 49 -0.14 -0.92 2.53
N ARG A 50 0.04 -0.98 3.85
CA ARG A 50 -0.43 -2.09 4.68
C ARG A 50 -1.90 -2.40 4.45
N GLN A 51 -2.76 -1.39 4.46
CA GLN A 51 -4.20 -1.57 4.22
C GLN A 51 -4.46 -2.19 2.84
N MET A 52 -3.82 -1.68 1.79
CA MET A 52 -3.97 -2.22 0.43
C MET A 52 -3.47 -3.68 0.34
N LEU A 53 -2.34 -4.00 0.96
CA LEU A 53 -1.78 -5.35 1.00
C LEU A 53 -2.63 -6.34 1.83
N GLU A 54 -3.38 -5.86 2.82
CA GLU A 54 -4.33 -6.67 3.61
C GLU A 54 -5.59 -7.03 2.83
N TYR A 55 -6.03 -6.17 1.91
CA TYR A 55 -7.25 -6.37 1.12
C TYR A 55 -7.02 -7.13 -0.19
N ALA A 56 -5.82 -7.08 -0.76
CA ALA A 56 -5.55 -7.70 -2.05
C ALA A 56 -5.51 -9.23 -1.99
N GLY A 57 -5.98 -9.88 -3.07
CA GLY A 57 -5.89 -11.33 -3.20
C GLY A 57 -4.45 -11.82 -3.37
N ASP A 58 -3.69 -11.10 -4.19
CA ASP A 58 -2.26 -11.29 -4.39
C ASP A 58 -1.50 -10.04 -3.95
N ARG A 59 -0.33 -10.23 -3.32
CA ARG A 59 0.45 -9.13 -2.77
C ARG A 59 1.93 -9.31 -3.03
N CYS A 60 2.65 -8.22 -3.17
CA CYS A 60 4.08 -8.18 -3.42
C CYS A 60 4.68 -7.07 -2.55
N CYS A 61 5.43 -7.47 -1.53
CA CYS A 61 6.13 -6.57 -0.61
C CYS A 61 7.33 -7.29 -0.01
N ASP A 62 8.21 -6.54 0.67
CA ASP A 62 9.33 -7.10 1.44
C ASP A 62 8.82 -8.11 2.49
N GLY A 63 9.57 -9.20 2.66
CA GLY A 63 9.26 -10.25 3.62
C GLY A 63 9.15 -9.77 5.07
N GLU A 64 9.88 -8.72 5.47
CA GLU A 64 9.71 -8.12 6.80
C GLU A 64 8.31 -7.52 6.98
N PHE A 65 7.76 -6.92 5.92
CA PHE A 65 6.43 -6.31 5.91
C PHE A 65 5.30 -7.34 5.99
N LEU A 66 5.50 -8.53 5.44
CA LEU A 66 4.51 -9.62 5.50
C LEU A 66 4.27 -10.13 6.93
N SER A 67 5.26 -10.03 7.82
CA SER A 67 5.12 -10.50 9.20
C SER A 67 4.02 -9.77 9.98
N GLY A 68 3.67 -8.54 9.55
CA GLY A 68 2.59 -7.75 10.13
C GLY A 68 1.21 -7.94 9.49
N ILE A 69 1.08 -8.79 8.46
CA ILE A 69 -0.17 -9.00 7.73
C ILE A 69 -0.81 -10.32 8.19
N GLU A 70 -1.95 -10.24 8.86
CA GLU A 70 -2.64 -11.40 9.44
C GLU A 70 -3.37 -12.26 8.41
N ARG A 71 -3.70 -11.70 7.23
CA ARG A 71 -4.44 -12.42 6.19
C ARG A 71 -3.51 -13.23 5.29
N PRO A 72 -3.86 -14.49 4.94
CA PRO A 72 -3.09 -15.26 3.96
C PRO A 72 -3.23 -14.65 2.56
N GLY A 73 -2.12 -14.49 1.84
CA GLY A 73 -2.08 -14.04 0.44
C GLY A 73 -1.21 -14.99 -0.39
N ARG A 74 -1.35 -15.01 -1.72
CA ARG A 74 -0.82 -16.13 -2.53
C ARG A 74 0.62 -15.96 -3.01
N TYR A 75 1.21 -14.76 -3.00
CA TYR A 75 2.56 -14.54 -3.57
C TYR A 75 3.44 -13.61 -2.73
N CYS A 76 4.75 -13.76 -2.87
CA CYS A 76 5.80 -12.87 -2.40
C CYS A 76 6.94 -12.97 -3.42
N LEU A 77 7.37 -11.84 -4.00
CA LEU A 77 8.55 -11.81 -4.85
C LEU A 77 9.78 -11.55 -3.98
N ARG A 78 10.84 -12.33 -4.18
CA ARG A 78 12.04 -12.37 -3.34
C ARG A 78 12.94 -11.12 -3.46
N GLU A 79 12.61 -10.23 -4.39
CA GLU A 79 13.38 -9.04 -4.79
C GLU A 79 12.43 -7.85 -5.05
N CYS A 80 11.45 -7.64 -4.17
CA CYS A 80 10.74 -6.35 -4.10
C CYS A 80 11.59 -5.35 -3.32
#